data_AF-A0AA97AEG0-F1
#
_entry.id   AF-A0AA97AEG0-F1
#
_cell.length_a   1.000
_cell.length_b   1.000
_cell.length_c   1.000
_cell.angle_alpha   90.00
_cell.angle_beta   90.00
_cell.angle_gamma   90.00
#
_symmetry.space_group_name_H-M   'P 1'
#
loop_
_entity.id
_entity.type
_entity.pdbx_description
1 polymer ?
#
loop_
_entity_poly.entity_id
_entity_poly.type
_entity_poly.pdbx_seq_one_letter_code
_entity_poly.pdbx_strand_id
1 'polypeptide(L)'
;MAEDAPVLGMSVHSGAHLTIMSRVIELLARYEVGDTRILVGGIIPDADVLALEAMGVHAVFTPGADISGIVETVHRLSAAFDTTTESAC
;
A
#
# COMPACT_ATOMS: atom_id res chain seq x y z
N MET A 1 14.48 -15.11 6.82
CA MET A 1 13.35 -14.37 7.41
C MET A 1 12.72 -13.61 6.26
N ALA A 2 11.68 -14.18 5.67
CA ALA A 2 10.75 -13.43 4.83
C ALA A 2 9.68 -12.99 5.83
N GLU A 3 9.66 -11.69 6.12
CA GLU A 3 8.63 -11.12 6.97
C GLU A 3 7.40 -10.99 6.07
N ASP A 4 6.41 -11.85 6.25
CA ASP A 4 5.10 -11.71 5.61
C ASP A 4 4.51 -10.38 6.05
N ALA A 5 4.74 -9.34 5.24
CA ALA A 5 4.21 -8.01 5.46
C ALA A 5 2.89 -7.91 4.70
N PRO A 6 1.73 -8.00 5.40
CA PRO A 6 0.43 -7.89 4.75
C PRO A 6 0.19 -6.51 4.14
N VAL A 7 0.99 -5.53 4.59
CA VAL A 7 0.83 -4.12 4.28
C VAL A 7 2.19 -3.49 3.97
N LEU A 8 2.30 -2.84 2.81
CA LEU A 8 3.43 -2.04 2.38
C LEU A 8 3.08 -0.55 2.44
N GLY A 9 3.72 0.19 3.35
CA GLY A 9 3.61 1.65 3.43
C GLY A 9 4.80 2.36 2.78
N MET A 10 4.53 3.27 1.84
CA MET A 10 5.55 4.04 1.11
C MET A 10 5.42 5.54 1.39
N SER A 11 6.52 6.23 1.68
CA SER A 11 6.53 7.69 1.86
C SER A 11 7.33 8.37 0.74
N VAL A 12 6.69 9.20 -0.08
CA VAL A 12 7.29 9.84 -1.26
C VAL A 12 7.06 11.35 -1.23
N HIS A 13 8.16 12.11 -1.08
CA HIS A 13 8.14 13.58 -1.06
C HIS A 13 8.84 14.22 -2.28
N SER A 14 9.25 13.40 -3.25
CA SER A 14 10.04 13.81 -4.43
C SER A 14 9.20 14.06 -5.69
N GLY A 15 7.86 13.93 -5.62
CA GLY A 15 6.96 14.02 -6.77
C GLY A 15 7.07 12.86 -7.76
N ALA A 16 7.84 11.81 -7.44
CA ALA A 16 8.05 10.64 -8.28
C ALA A 16 7.13 9.45 -7.92
N HIS A 17 6.04 9.69 -7.17
CA HIS A 17 5.16 8.65 -6.63
C HIS A 17 4.57 7.75 -7.73
N LEU A 18 4.14 8.30 -8.87
CA LEU A 18 3.58 7.47 -9.96
C LEU A 18 4.62 6.51 -10.55
N THR A 19 5.82 7.00 -10.88
CA THR A 19 6.90 6.19 -11.47
C THR A 19 7.41 5.15 -10.50
N ILE A 20 7.58 5.52 -9.23
CA ILE A 20 8.03 4.58 -8.21
C ILE A 20 6.95 3.52 -7.98
N MET A 21 5.67 3.91 -7.91
CA MET A 21 4.60 2.98 -7.60
C MET A 21 4.29 2.01 -8.73
N SER A 22 4.31 2.46 -9.99
CA SER A 22 4.20 1.54 -11.13
C SER A 22 5.30 0.47 -11.08
N ARG A 23 6.54 0.86 -10.75
CA ARG A 23 7.66 -0.09 -10.64
C ARG A 23 7.51 -1.06 -9.48
N VAL A 24 7.07 -0.58 -8.31
CA VAL A 24 6.85 -1.44 -7.13
C VAL A 24 5.74 -2.44 -7.40
N ILE A 25 4.61 -2.02 -7.99
CA ILE A 25 3.49 -2.91 -8.32
C ILE A 25 3.93 -3.97 -9.34
N GLU A 26 4.69 -3.59 -10.37
CA GLU A 26 5.27 -4.53 -11.33
C GLU A 26 6.16 -5.58 -10.63
N LEU A 27 7.00 -5.15 -9.69
CA LEU A 27 7.87 -6.05 -8.94
C LEU A 27 7.06 -6.99 -8.04
N LEU A 28 6.07 -6.48 -7.31
CA LEU A 28 5.19 -7.31 -6.45
C LEU A 28 4.45 -8.36 -7.28
N ALA A 29 3.92 -7.98 -8.45
CA ALA A 29 3.29 -8.92 -9.38
C ALA A 29 4.29 -9.97 -9.90
N ARG A 30 5.52 -9.56 -10.21
CA ARG A 30 6.58 -10.47 -10.70
C ARG A 30 7.02 -11.50 -9.66
N TYR A 31 7.03 -11.14 -8.39
CA TYR A 31 7.42 -12.04 -7.29
C TYR A 31 6.22 -12.80 -6.70
N GLU A 32 5.05 -12.74 -7.33
CA GLU A 32 3.81 -13.42 -6.88
C GLU A 32 3.38 -13.02 -5.46
N VAL A 33 3.77 -11.80 -5.02
CA VAL A 33 3.42 -11.21 -3.72
C VAL A 33 2.26 -10.22 -3.87
N GLY A 34 1.32 -10.55 -4.75
CA GLY A 34 0.22 -9.66 -5.16
C GLY A 34 -0.80 -9.37 -4.06
N ASP A 35 -0.81 -10.16 -2.99
CA ASP A 35 -1.76 -9.99 -1.88
C ASP A 35 -1.42 -8.79 -0.99
N THR A 36 -0.19 -8.27 -1.06
CA THR A 36 0.28 -7.16 -0.23
C THR A 36 -0.54 -5.88 -0.51
N ARG A 37 -1.12 -5.31 0.55
CA ARG A 37 -1.88 -4.06 0.47
C ARG A 37 -0.92 -2.87 0.48
N ILE A 38 -1.07 -1.96 -0.48
CA ILE A 38 -0.15 -0.82 -0.65
C ILE A 38 -0.80 0.45 -0.11
N LEU A 39 -0.10 1.18 0.74
CA LEU A 39 -0.44 2.54 1.16
C LEU A 39 0.67 3.50 0.76
N VAL A 40 0.29 4.72 0.38
CA VAL A 40 1.25 5.74 -0.03
C VAL A 40 1.02 7.01 0.78
N GLY A 41 2.08 7.64 1.25
CA GLY A 41 2.04 8.94 1.92
C GLY A 41 2.97 9.95 1.26
N GLY A 42 2.67 11.24 1.42
CA GLY A 42 3.54 12.35 1.00
C GLY A 42 2.79 13.49 0.32
N ILE A 43 3.53 14.37 -0.38
CA ILE A 43 2.96 15.51 -1.10
C ILE A 43 2.44 15.02 -2.46
N ILE A 44 1.18 14.59 -2.52
CA ILE A 44 0.57 14.00 -3.72
C ILE A 44 -0.61 14.87 -4.18
N PRO A 45 -0.63 15.35 -5.43
CA PRO A 45 -1.78 16.06 -6.01
C PRO A 45 -3.01 15.15 -6.17
N ASP A 46 -4.21 15.69 -6.04
CA ASP A 46 -5.47 14.92 -6.14
C ASP A 46 -5.61 14.15 -7.46
N ALA A 47 -5.12 14.71 -8.57
CA ALA A 47 -5.12 14.04 -9.88
C ALA A 47 -4.27 12.77 -9.88
N ASP A 48 -3.19 12.75 -9.11
CA ASP A 48 -2.29 11.61 -9.01
C ASP A 48 -2.80 10.58 -7.98
N VAL A 49 -3.58 11.00 -6.98
CA VAL A 49 -4.26 10.08 -6.05
C VAL A 49 -5.16 9.12 -6.83
N LEU A 50 -5.99 9.64 -7.74
CA LEU A 50 -6.88 8.83 -8.57
C LEU A 50 -6.09 7.84 -9.46
N ALA A 51 -4.95 8.28 -9.99
CA ALA A 51 -4.08 7.41 -10.77
C ALA A 51 -3.45 6.30 -9.90
N LEU A 52 -3.02 6.63 -8.67
CA LEU A 52 -2.48 5.65 -7.71
C LEU A 52 -3.52 4.60 -7.33
N GLU A 53 -4.75 5.01 -7.03
CA GLU A 53 -5.85 4.10 -6.72
C GLU A 53 -6.17 3.18 -7.90
N ALA A 54 -6.22 3.72 -9.12
CA ALA A 54 -6.43 2.93 -10.34
C ALA A 54 -5.30 1.91 -10.61
N MET A 55 -4.08 2.17 -10.11
CA MET A 55 -2.95 1.25 -10.19
C MET A 55 -2.99 0.14 -9.12
N GLY A 56 -3.87 0.23 -8.11
CA GLY A 56 -3.98 -0.77 -7.03
C GLY A 56 -3.42 -0.30 -5.68
N VAL A 57 -3.17 1.00 -5.51
CA VAL A 57 -2.92 1.57 -4.17
C VAL A 57 -4.22 1.59 -3.39
N HIS A 58 -4.18 1.10 -2.15
CA HIS A 58 -5.36 0.91 -1.31
C HIS A 58 -5.70 2.13 -0.45
N ALA A 59 -4.73 3.00 -0.20
CA ALA A 59 -4.94 4.26 0.50
C ALA A 59 -3.80 5.25 0.20
N VAL A 60 -4.13 6.53 0.10
CA VAL A 60 -3.16 7.62 -0.04
C VAL A 60 -3.34 8.62 1.11
N PHE A 61 -2.24 9.02 1.74
CA PHE A 61 -2.20 9.97 2.84
C PHE A 61 -1.40 11.22 2.46
N THR A 62 -2.12 12.32 2.27
CA THR A 62 -1.56 13.64 1.98
C THR A 62 -1.27 14.41 3.28
N PRO A 63 -0.57 15.56 3.23
CA PRO A 63 -0.27 16.33 4.43
C PRO A 63 -1.54 16.71 5.19
N GLY A 64 -1.48 16.58 6.52
CA GLY A 64 -2.65 16.82 7.38
C GLY A 64 -3.57 15.61 7.56
N ALA A 65 -3.24 14.45 6.99
CA ALA A 65 -3.92 13.20 7.29
C ALA A 65 -3.90 12.91 8.80
N ASP A 66 -5.07 12.53 9.34
CA ASP A 66 -5.22 12.20 10.75
C ASP A 66 -4.53 10.87 11.07
N ILE A 67 -3.72 10.87 12.12
CA ILE A 67 -2.94 9.69 12.55
C ILE A 67 -3.87 8.54 12.94
N SER A 68 -5.00 8.83 13.59
CA SER A 68 -5.98 7.81 13.98
C SER A 68 -6.60 7.16 12.77
N GLY A 69 -6.92 7.95 11.74
CA GLY A 69 -7.42 7.44 10.45
C GLY A 69 -6.40 6.58 9.68
N ILE A 70 -5.11 6.92 9.77
CA ILE A 70 -4.02 6.09 9.22
C ILE A 70 -3.98 4.74 9.94
N VAL A 71 -3.97 4.75 11.27
CA VAL A 71 -3.93 3.55 12.12
C VAL A 71 -5.15 2.65 11.85
N GLU A 72 -6.35 3.24 11.78
CA GLU A 72 -7.57 2.50 11.46
C GLU A 72 -7.49 1.83 10.08
N THR A 73 -6.97 2.55 9.08
CA THR A 73 -6.81 2.02 7.73
C THR A 73 -5.83 0.86 7.69
N VAL A 74 -4.71 0.97 8.41
CA VAL A 74 -3.73 -0.13 8.52
C VAL A 74 -4.37 -1.35 9.19
N HIS A 75 -5.07 -1.17 10.31
CA HIS A 75 -5.76 -2.28 10.98
C HIS A 75 -6.81 -2.94 10.09
N ARG A 76 -7.59 -2.15 9.33
CA ARG A 76 -8.58 -2.66 8.38
C ARG A 76 -7.95 -3.48 7.27
N LEU A 77 -6.80 -3.05 6.75
CA LEU A 77 -6.10 -3.76 5.69
C LEU A 77 -5.37 -5.01 6.18
N SER A 78 -4.83 -5.00 7.41
CA SER A 78 -4.16 -6.16 8.00
C SER A 78 -5.13 -7.25 8.45
N ALA A 79 -6.33 -6.89 8.94
CA ALA A 79 -7.32 -7.87 9.40
C ALA A 79 -7.82 -8.81 8.29
N ALA A 80 -7.69 -8.43 7.02
CA ALA A 80 -8.08 -9.27 5.89
C ALA A 80 -7.10 -10.43 5.61
N PHE A 81 -5.91 -10.44 6.23
CA PHE A 81 -4.89 -11.46 6.02
C PHE A 81 -5.00 -12.69 6.95
N ASP A 82 -5.84 -12.63 7.99
CA ASP A 82 -5.95 -13.67 9.03
C ASP A 82 -6.64 -14.98 8.59
N THR A 83 -6.86 -15.21 7.29
CA THR A 83 -7.64 -16.37 6.80
C THR A 83 -6.88 -17.39 5.95
N THR A 84 -5.58 -17.20 5.68
CA THR A 84 -4.84 -18.12 4.78
C THR A 84 -3.68 -18.88 5.45
N THR A 85 -3.25 -18.50 6.65
CA THR A 85 -2.18 -19.23 7.36
C THR A 85 -2.72 -20.18 8.43
N GLU A 86 -3.76 -20.93 8.09
CA GLU A 86 -4.13 -22.14 8.84
C GLU A 86 -4.72 -23.19 7.88
N SER A 87 -3.99 -23.50 6.80
CA SER A 87 -4.23 -24.73 6.05
C SER A 87 -2.94 -25.23 5.38
N ALA A 88 -2.07 -25.76 6.21
CA ALA A 88 -1.10 -26.76 5.81
C ALA A 88 -1.05 -27.81 6.94
N CYS A 89 -1.91 -28.82 6.81
CA CYS A 89 -1.73 -30.12 7.47
C CYS A 89 -0.48 -30.81 6.92
#